data_AF-A0A435SAQ6-F1
#
_entry.id   AF-A0A435SAQ6-F1
#
_cell.length_a   1.000
_cell.length_b   1.000
_cell.length_c   1.000
_cell.angle_alpha   90.00
_cell.angle_beta   90.00
_cell.angle_gamma   90.00
#
_symmetry.space_group_name_H-M   'P 1'
#
loop_
_entity.id
_entity.type
_entity.pdbx_description
1 polymer ?
#
loop_
_entity_poly.entity_id
_entity_poly.type
_entity_poly.pdbx_seq_one_letter_code
_entity_poly.pdbx_strand_id
1 'polypeptide(L)'
;AHISATRVRAARQALGPDVELMVDAHGTYTVAEAKRFIHLVNDLDLAWFEEPIIADDKPGMAEVRASGAVPIATGESEATRYAFRDLAVLKAADIFQPDPAFCGGISEAMKIGTIASAFNLRFAPHLWAGAPCFFAGLHVCAASPSSFTVEYSLGANPMIHDLVEETVEAR
;
A
#
# COMPACT_ATOMS: atom_id res chain seq x y z
N ALA A 1 -15.13 5.46 -10.11
CA ALA A 1 -14.55 4.72 -11.25
C ALA A 1 -14.18 5.60 -12.46
N HIS A 2 -15.12 6.05 -13.33
CA HIS A 2 -14.75 6.71 -14.61
C HIS A 2 -13.94 8.01 -14.48
N ILE A 3 -14.34 8.91 -13.57
CA ILE A 3 -13.61 10.16 -13.32
C ILE A 3 -12.20 9.85 -12.81
N SER A 4 -12.08 8.94 -11.86
CA SER A 4 -10.78 8.50 -11.32
C SER A 4 -9.91 7.91 -12.43
N ALA A 5 -10.42 6.99 -13.25
CA ALA A 5 -9.68 6.40 -14.37
C ALA A 5 -9.20 7.45 -15.38
N THR A 6 -9.98 8.50 -15.61
CA THR A 6 -9.57 9.64 -16.47
C THR A 6 -8.37 10.38 -15.88
N ARG A 7 -8.36 10.61 -14.56
CA ARG A 7 -7.22 11.23 -13.85
C ARG A 7 -5.97 10.36 -13.92
N VAL A 8 -6.10 9.06 -13.71
CA VAL A 8 -4.98 8.10 -13.80
C VAL A 8 -4.38 8.10 -15.21
N ARG A 9 -5.22 8.10 -16.25
CA ARG A 9 -4.76 8.16 -17.64
C ARG A 9 -4.01 9.46 -17.94
N ALA A 10 -4.50 10.59 -17.44
CA ALA A 10 -3.81 11.87 -17.58
C ALA A 10 -2.46 11.87 -16.86
N ALA A 11 -2.38 11.30 -15.65
CA ALA A 11 -1.13 11.16 -14.91
C ALA A 11 -0.12 10.27 -15.65
N ARG A 12 -0.55 9.09 -16.13
CA ARG A 12 0.30 8.19 -16.93
C ARG A 12 0.82 8.87 -18.21
N GLN A 13 0.00 9.66 -18.89
CA GLN A 13 0.43 10.42 -20.07
C GLN A 13 1.48 11.49 -19.74
N ALA A 14 1.36 12.14 -18.58
CA ALA A 14 2.30 13.18 -18.15
C ALA A 14 3.64 12.61 -17.65
N LEU A 15 3.59 11.48 -16.93
CA LEU A 15 4.76 10.83 -16.33
C LEU A 15 5.57 9.99 -17.33
N GLY A 16 4.92 9.51 -18.41
CA GLY A 16 5.52 8.56 -19.33
C GLY A 16 5.52 7.12 -18.78
N PRO A 17 6.16 6.16 -19.48
CA PRO A 17 6.15 4.76 -19.09
C PRO A 17 7.18 4.40 -18.01
N ASP A 18 8.21 5.21 -17.81
CA ASP A 18 9.37 4.85 -16.98
C ASP A 18 9.20 5.10 -15.47
N VAL A 19 8.13 5.81 -15.09
CA VAL A 19 7.81 6.12 -13.69
C VAL A 19 6.71 5.19 -13.20
N GLU A 20 6.92 4.46 -12.11
CA GLU A 20 5.86 3.66 -11.49
C GLU A 20 4.69 4.55 -11.04
N LEU A 21 3.45 4.10 -11.27
CA LEU A 21 2.25 4.84 -10.90
C LEU A 21 1.37 3.96 -10.00
N MET A 22 1.08 4.49 -8.82
CA MET A 22 0.22 3.88 -7.82
C MET A 22 -1.04 4.71 -7.64
N VAL A 23 -2.13 4.06 -7.25
CA VAL A 23 -3.40 4.73 -6.97
C VAL A 23 -4.02 4.14 -5.72
N ASP A 24 -4.69 4.98 -4.95
CA ASP A 24 -5.25 4.62 -3.67
C ASP A 24 -6.72 5.08 -3.61
N ALA A 25 -7.61 4.21 -3.15
CA ALA A 25 -9.04 4.46 -2.98
C ALA A 25 -9.50 4.60 -1.53
N HIS A 26 -8.66 4.38 -0.51
CA HIS A 26 -9.01 4.51 0.92
C HIS A 26 -10.31 3.77 1.29
N GLY A 27 -10.50 2.57 0.73
CA GLY A 27 -11.65 1.70 0.96
C GLY A 27 -12.99 2.21 0.42
N THR A 28 -13.00 3.22 -0.47
CA THR A 28 -14.25 3.93 -0.85
C THR A 28 -15.11 3.23 -1.89
N TYR A 29 -14.59 2.24 -2.63
CA TYR A 29 -15.41 1.52 -3.61
C TYR A 29 -16.12 0.31 -3.02
N THR A 30 -17.25 -0.03 -3.64
CA THR A 30 -17.77 -1.40 -3.59
C THR A 30 -16.92 -2.35 -4.45
N VAL A 31 -17.03 -3.67 -4.23
CA VAL A 31 -16.39 -4.70 -5.08
C VAL A 31 -16.68 -4.47 -6.57
N ALA A 32 -17.94 -4.18 -6.93
CA ALA A 32 -18.33 -3.97 -8.31
C ALA A 32 -17.68 -2.72 -8.93
N GLU A 33 -17.55 -1.63 -8.17
CA GLU A 33 -16.91 -0.40 -8.63
C GLU A 33 -15.39 -0.55 -8.75
N ALA A 34 -14.76 -1.26 -7.81
CA ALA A 34 -13.33 -1.57 -7.86
C ALA A 34 -12.99 -2.42 -9.10
N LYS A 35 -13.76 -3.48 -9.38
CA LYS A 35 -13.61 -4.30 -10.60
C LYS A 35 -13.79 -3.48 -11.87
N ARG A 36 -14.77 -2.57 -11.88
CA ARG A 36 -14.96 -1.63 -13.01
C ARG A 36 -13.77 -0.70 -13.17
N PHE A 37 -13.22 -0.18 -12.07
CA PHE A 37 -12.03 0.67 -12.12
C PHE A 37 -10.83 -0.09 -12.69
N ILE A 38 -10.54 -1.30 -12.19
CA ILE A 38 -9.47 -2.17 -12.70
C ILE A 38 -9.59 -2.36 -14.21
N HIS A 39 -10.79 -2.65 -14.71
CA HIS A 39 -11.02 -2.80 -16.15
C HIS A 39 -10.68 -1.52 -16.94
N LEU A 40 -11.00 -0.34 -16.42
CA LEU A 40 -10.78 0.95 -17.09
C LEU A 40 -9.30 1.40 -17.09
N VAL A 41 -8.47 0.82 -16.23
CA VAL A 41 -7.05 1.20 -16.07
C VAL A 41 -6.07 0.06 -16.42
N ASN A 42 -6.58 -1.08 -16.92
CA ASN A 42 -5.76 -2.27 -17.19
C ASN A 42 -4.65 -2.03 -18.24
N ASP A 43 -4.76 -0.98 -19.03
CA ASP A 43 -3.78 -0.56 -20.04
C ASP A 43 -2.79 0.51 -19.54
N LEU A 44 -2.84 0.89 -18.27
CA LEU A 44 -2.08 2.02 -17.72
C LEU A 44 -0.85 1.61 -16.89
N ASP A 45 -0.57 0.31 -16.78
CA ASP A 45 0.58 -0.25 -16.07
C ASP A 45 0.75 0.34 -14.67
N LEU A 46 -0.22 0.06 -13.80
CA LEU A 46 -0.20 0.51 -12.41
C LEU A 46 0.64 -0.44 -11.57
N ALA A 47 1.52 0.11 -10.74
CA ALA A 47 2.33 -0.69 -9.82
C ALA A 47 1.46 -1.33 -8.73
N TRP A 48 0.42 -0.63 -8.26
CA TRP A 48 -0.67 -1.21 -7.49
C TRP A 48 -1.93 -0.34 -7.46
N PHE A 49 -3.02 -0.96 -6.99
CA PHE A 49 -4.24 -0.32 -6.54
C PHE A 49 -4.46 -0.59 -5.04
N GLU A 50 -4.38 0.47 -4.25
CA GLU A 50 -4.38 0.47 -2.78
C GLU A 50 -5.76 0.71 -2.19
N GLU A 51 -6.02 -0.03 -1.11
CA GLU A 51 -7.30 -0.17 -0.40
C GLU A 51 -8.53 0.04 -1.32
N PRO A 52 -8.74 -0.82 -2.34
CA PRO A 52 -9.87 -0.68 -3.27
C PRO A 52 -11.23 -0.55 -2.58
N ILE A 53 -11.44 -1.37 -1.55
CA ILE A 53 -12.70 -1.50 -0.79
C ILE A 53 -12.40 -1.52 0.71
N ILE A 54 -13.43 -1.41 1.54
CA ILE A 54 -13.30 -1.43 3.00
C ILE A 54 -12.51 -2.64 3.52
N ALA A 55 -11.60 -2.40 4.47
CA ALA A 55 -10.70 -3.43 5.03
C ALA A 55 -11.42 -4.64 5.66
N ASP A 56 -12.62 -4.41 6.21
CA ASP A 56 -13.43 -5.47 6.83
C ASP A 56 -13.82 -6.59 5.84
N ASP A 57 -13.94 -6.29 4.54
CA ASP A 57 -14.36 -7.24 3.51
C ASP A 57 -13.18 -7.91 2.79
N LYS A 58 -12.39 -8.70 3.54
CA LYS A 58 -11.25 -9.46 2.98
C LYS A 58 -11.63 -10.44 1.86
N PRO A 59 -12.76 -11.17 1.93
CA PRO A 59 -13.23 -11.99 0.81
C PRO A 59 -13.54 -11.16 -0.43
N GLY A 60 -14.19 -10.00 -0.27
CA GLY A 60 -14.43 -9.05 -1.36
C GLY A 60 -13.13 -8.52 -1.95
N MET A 61 -12.13 -8.22 -1.13
CA MET A 61 -10.80 -7.80 -1.59
C MET A 61 -10.13 -8.89 -2.44
N ALA A 62 -10.24 -10.16 -2.03
CA ALA A 62 -9.78 -11.29 -2.83
C ALA A 62 -10.54 -11.42 -4.16
N GLU A 63 -11.85 -11.13 -4.19
CA GLU A 63 -12.62 -11.07 -5.44
C GLU A 63 -12.12 -9.95 -6.37
N VAL A 64 -11.87 -8.76 -5.82
CA VAL A 64 -11.32 -7.62 -6.56
C VAL A 64 -9.96 -7.98 -7.15
N ARG A 65 -9.05 -8.52 -6.34
CA ARG A 65 -7.72 -8.96 -6.78
C ARG A 65 -7.79 -10.02 -7.88
N ALA A 66 -8.72 -10.97 -7.80
CA ALA A 66 -8.89 -12.00 -8.82
C ALA A 66 -9.48 -11.48 -10.15
N SER A 67 -9.96 -10.24 -10.21
CA SER A 67 -10.70 -9.71 -11.37
C SER A 67 -9.83 -9.15 -12.49
N GLY A 68 -8.54 -8.94 -12.26
CA GLY A 68 -7.62 -8.36 -13.24
C GLY A 68 -6.16 -8.51 -12.85
N ALA A 69 -5.28 -7.87 -13.61
CA ALA A 69 -3.83 -7.97 -13.44
C ALA A 69 -3.21 -6.83 -12.62
N VAL A 70 -4.00 -5.81 -12.25
CA VAL A 70 -3.53 -4.71 -11.41
C VAL A 70 -3.25 -5.26 -10.00
N PRO A 71 -2.02 -5.15 -9.48
CA PRO A 71 -1.69 -5.64 -8.14
C PRO A 71 -2.51 -4.92 -7.07
N ILE A 72 -2.94 -5.65 -6.03
CA ILE A 72 -3.68 -5.06 -4.90
C ILE A 72 -2.76 -4.86 -3.70
N ALA A 73 -2.77 -3.66 -3.15
CA ALA A 73 -2.05 -3.30 -1.93
C ALA A 73 -3.05 -2.95 -0.82
N THR A 74 -2.76 -3.37 0.42
CA THR A 74 -3.57 -3.02 1.60
C THR A 74 -2.80 -3.31 2.89
N GLY A 75 -3.22 -2.70 3.99
CA GLY A 75 -2.71 -3.02 5.32
C GLY A 75 -2.65 -1.84 6.29
N GLU A 76 -2.83 -0.60 5.83
CA GLU A 76 -2.79 0.58 6.70
C GLU A 76 -3.87 0.52 7.79
N SER A 77 -5.05 0.00 7.42
CA SER A 77 -6.19 -0.17 8.31
C SER A 77 -6.19 -1.49 9.09
N GLU A 78 -5.14 -2.31 8.95
CA GLU A 78 -5.09 -3.66 9.53
C GLU A 78 -4.14 -3.76 10.73
N ALA A 79 -4.59 -4.47 11.76
CA ALA A 79 -3.83 -4.62 13.00
C ALA A 79 -3.38 -6.07 13.23
N THR A 80 -2.13 -6.23 13.68
CA THR A 80 -1.47 -7.48 14.07
C THR A 80 -1.23 -8.50 12.94
N ARG A 81 -0.27 -9.41 13.14
CA ARG A 81 0.03 -10.48 12.16
C ARG A 81 -1.15 -11.39 11.84
N TYR A 82 -2.18 -11.45 12.68
CA TYR A 82 -3.34 -12.32 12.46
C TYR A 82 -4.21 -11.80 11.32
N ALA A 83 -4.41 -10.49 11.25
CA ALA A 83 -5.09 -9.85 10.14
C ALA A 83 -4.37 -10.09 8.80
N PHE A 84 -3.05 -9.92 8.80
CA PHE A 84 -2.22 -10.12 7.61
C PHE A 84 -2.11 -11.60 7.21
N ARG A 85 -2.08 -12.53 8.17
CA ARG A 85 -2.22 -13.97 7.88
C ARG A 85 -3.52 -14.23 7.12
N ASP A 86 -4.63 -13.64 7.54
CA ASP A 86 -5.93 -13.87 6.92
C ASP A 86 -5.98 -13.28 5.50
N LEU A 87 -5.40 -12.09 5.28
CA LEU A 87 -5.21 -11.53 3.94
C LEU A 87 -4.38 -12.46 3.03
N ALA A 88 -3.27 -13.02 3.54
CA ALA A 88 -2.42 -13.93 2.79
C ALA A 88 -3.15 -15.23 2.41
N VAL A 89 -3.82 -15.86 3.38
CA VAL A 89 -4.55 -17.12 3.18
C VAL A 89 -5.71 -16.96 2.20
N LEU A 90 -6.44 -15.85 2.28
CA LEU A 90 -7.53 -15.52 1.36
C LEU A 90 -7.03 -15.06 -0.01
N LYS A 91 -5.73 -14.81 -0.17
CA LYS A 91 -5.12 -14.21 -1.37
C LYS A 91 -5.76 -12.85 -1.70
N ALA A 92 -5.96 -12.04 -0.66
CA ALA A 92 -6.61 -10.74 -0.72
C ALA A 92 -5.68 -9.57 -1.07
N ALA A 93 -4.35 -9.79 -1.10
CA ALA A 93 -3.38 -8.76 -1.45
C ALA A 93 -2.18 -9.36 -2.19
N ASP A 94 -1.51 -8.52 -2.97
CA ASP A 94 -0.17 -8.75 -3.55
C ASP A 94 0.92 -8.06 -2.73
N ILE A 95 0.57 -6.97 -2.04
CA ILE A 95 1.47 -6.11 -1.30
C ILE A 95 0.88 -5.81 0.08
N PHE A 96 1.66 -6.07 1.13
CA PHE A 96 1.29 -5.71 2.50
C PHE A 96 1.85 -4.37 2.90
N GLN A 97 0.98 -3.54 3.50
CA GLN A 97 1.30 -2.17 3.92
C GLN A 97 1.03 -1.92 5.40
N PRO A 98 1.59 -2.70 6.34
CA PRO A 98 1.37 -2.41 7.76
C PRO A 98 2.00 -1.08 8.15
N ASP A 99 1.26 -0.28 8.89
CA ASP A 99 1.79 0.89 9.55
C ASP A 99 2.37 0.51 10.93
N PRO A 100 3.68 0.71 11.21
CA PRO A 100 4.27 0.35 12.50
C PRO A 100 3.63 1.07 13.70
N ALA A 101 3.07 2.26 13.53
CA ALA A 101 2.36 2.99 14.59
C ALA A 101 0.96 2.41 14.87
N PHE A 102 0.41 1.63 13.94
CA PHE A 102 -0.94 1.06 14.06
C PHE A 102 -0.95 -0.46 14.26
N CYS A 103 -0.15 -1.19 13.48
CA CYS A 103 -0.25 -2.64 13.36
C CYS A 103 0.23 -3.42 14.59
N GLY A 104 0.80 -2.74 15.60
CA GLY A 104 1.34 -3.33 16.83
C GLY A 104 2.84 -3.08 17.06
N GLY A 105 3.44 -2.09 16.38
CA GLY A 105 4.84 -1.71 16.57
C GLY A 105 5.82 -2.39 15.62
N ILE A 106 7.09 -1.97 15.69
CA ILE A 106 8.22 -2.51 14.91
C ILE A 106 8.28 -4.04 14.98
N SER A 107 8.17 -4.60 16.19
CA SER A 107 8.20 -6.05 16.41
C SER A 107 7.09 -6.79 15.69
N GLU A 108 5.92 -6.18 15.54
CA GLU A 108 4.78 -6.79 14.85
C GLU A 108 4.89 -6.60 13.33
N ALA A 109 5.30 -5.42 12.88
CA ALA A 109 5.58 -5.13 11.47
C ALA A 109 6.64 -6.10 10.89
N MET A 110 7.70 -6.40 11.63
CA MET A 110 8.72 -7.40 11.23
C MET A 110 8.12 -8.80 11.04
N LYS A 111 7.20 -9.23 11.92
CA LYS A 111 6.52 -10.54 11.78
C LYS A 111 5.59 -10.55 10.57
N ILE A 112 4.92 -9.45 10.29
CA ILE A 112 4.08 -9.28 9.10
C ILE A 112 4.94 -9.35 7.84
N GLY A 113 6.12 -8.70 7.83
CA GLY A 113 7.10 -8.81 6.74
C GLY A 113 7.55 -10.26 6.50
N THR A 114 7.77 -11.04 7.55
CA THR A 114 8.06 -12.48 7.43
C THR A 114 6.90 -13.27 6.79
N ILE A 115 5.64 -12.94 7.12
CA ILE A 115 4.47 -13.55 6.45
C ILE A 115 4.45 -13.18 4.97
N ALA A 116 4.67 -11.91 4.62
CA ALA A 116 4.74 -11.48 3.22
C ALA A 116 5.78 -12.30 2.45
N SER A 117 6.98 -12.44 3.00
CA SER A 117 8.04 -13.27 2.43
C SER A 117 7.63 -14.73 2.24
N ALA A 118 7.03 -15.34 3.27
CA ALA A 118 6.61 -16.75 3.22
C ALA A 118 5.52 -17.03 2.17
N PHE A 119 4.67 -16.04 1.87
CA PHE A 119 3.60 -16.15 0.88
C PHE A 119 3.98 -15.60 -0.50
N ASN A 120 5.26 -15.25 -0.72
CA ASN A 120 5.75 -14.65 -1.95
C ASN A 120 5.01 -13.34 -2.31
N LEU A 121 4.73 -12.53 -1.28
CA LEU A 121 4.13 -11.20 -1.37
C LEU A 121 5.20 -10.12 -1.18
N ARG A 122 4.89 -8.92 -1.70
CA ARG A 122 5.72 -7.74 -1.51
C ARG A 122 5.32 -7.00 -0.23
N PHE A 123 6.20 -6.11 0.23
CA PHE A 123 6.05 -5.43 1.49
C PHE A 123 6.40 -3.94 1.35
N ALA A 124 5.46 -3.06 1.66
CA ALA A 124 5.62 -1.61 1.55
C ALA A 124 4.86 -0.94 2.70
N PRO A 125 5.43 -0.86 3.91
CA PRO A 125 4.80 -0.21 5.06
C PRO A 125 4.20 1.15 4.72
N HIS A 126 2.98 1.38 5.21
CA HIS A 126 2.35 2.69 5.24
C HIS A 126 3.03 3.55 6.32
N LEU A 127 3.41 4.77 5.98
CA LEU A 127 4.22 5.69 6.78
C LEU A 127 3.68 7.13 6.75
N TRP A 128 2.36 7.28 6.61
CA TRP A 128 1.66 8.56 6.62
C TRP A 128 1.46 9.15 8.04
N ALA A 129 2.55 9.31 8.79
CA ALA A 129 2.54 9.86 10.15
C ALA A 129 3.71 10.84 10.38
N GLY A 130 4.15 11.01 11.64
CA GLY A 130 5.31 11.84 11.98
C GLY A 130 6.65 11.09 11.90
N ALA A 131 7.75 11.81 12.15
CA ALA A 131 9.11 11.26 12.08
C ALA A 131 9.31 9.92 12.81
N PRO A 132 8.80 9.68 14.03
CA PRO A 132 9.04 8.43 14.74
C PRO A 132 8.48 7.21 13.99
N CYS A 133 7.31 7.35 13.37
CA CYS A 133 6.70 6.28 12.58
C CYS A 133 7.47 6.05 11.29
N PHE A 134 7.80 7.13 10.57
CA PHE A 134 8.57 7.06 9.34
C PHE A 134 9.91 6.33 9.54
N PHE A 135 10.70 6.73 10.54
CA PHE A 135 11.99 6.08 10.81
C PHE A 135 11.85 4.64 11.31
N ALA A 136 10.83 4.34 12.13
CA ALA A 136 10.52 2.97 12.52
C ALA A 136 10.25 2.09 11.28
N GLY A 137 9.42 2.57 10.36
CA GLY A 137 9.14 1.89 9.10
C GLY A 137 10.34 1.76 8.20
N LEU A 138 11.15 2.82 8.06
CA LEU A 138 12.37 2.79 7.26
C LEU A 138 13.33 1.70 7.74
N HIS A 139 13.54 1.57 9.06
CA HIS A 139 14.34 0.49 9.62
C HIS A 139 13.73 -0.90 9.37
N VAL A 140 12.41 -1.03 9.47
CA VAL A 140 11.69 -2.28 9.15
C VAL A 140 11.87 -2.65 7.67
N CYS A 141 11.75 -1.68 6.75
CA CYS A 141 11.98 -1.86 5.32
C CYS A 141 13.41 -2.34 5.06
N ALA A 142 14.41 -1.65 5.62
CA ALA A 142 15.82 -2.01 5.45
C ALA A 142 16.15 -3.42 5.96
N ALA A 143 15.42 -3.92 6.95
CA ALA A 143 15.61 -5.25 7.53
C ALA A 143 14.78 -6.36 6.84
N SER A 144 13.85 -6.03 5.94
CA SER A 144 12.91 -6.98 5.34
C SER A 144 13.30 -7.35 3.90
N PRO A 145 13.50 -8.63 3.58
CA PRO A 145 13.85 -9.06 2.21
C PRO A 145 12.68 -8.92 1.21
N SER A 146 11.44 -8.75 1.71
CA SER A 146 10.27 -8.51 0.87
C SER A 146 10.00 -7.02 0.62
N SER A 147 10.73 -6.13 1.32
CA SER A 147 10.60 -4.70 1.13
C SER A 147 11.19 -4.25 -0.20
N PHE A 148 10.60 -3.22 -0.80
CA PHE A 148 11.05 -2.71 -2.09
C PHE A 148 10.82 -1.22 -2.34
N THR A 149 9.95 -0.61 -1.56
CA THR A 149 9.68 0.83 -1.64
C THR A 149 9.31 1.34 -0.26
N VAL A 150 9.39 2.65 -0.09
CA VAL A 150 9.14 3.36 1.16
C VAL A 150 8.24 4.53 0.83
N GLU A 151 7.13 4.66 1.56
CA GLU A 151 6.28 5.83 1.46
C GLU A 151 6.98 7.04 2.09
N TYR A 152 6.95 8.18 1.40
CA TYR A 152 7.48 9.45 1.88
C TYR A 152 6.48 10.58 1.61
N SER A 153 6.04 11.27 2.66
CA SER A 153 5.07 12.34 2.54
C SER A 153 5.71 13.62 1.98
N LEU A 154 5.23 14.09 0.82
CA LEU A 154 5.60 15.38 0.23
C LEU A 154 4.65 16.53 0.66
N GLY A 155 3.65 16.23 1.49
CA GLY A 155 2.72 17.23 2.01
C GLY A 155 3.34 18.10 3.11
N ALA A 156 2.63 19.15 3.52
CA ALA A 156 3.02 19.94 4.69
C ALA A 156 2.89 19.08 5.96
N ASN A 157 4.01 18.53 6.43
CA ASN A 157 4.07 17.66 7.60
C ASN A 157 5.15 18.14 8.59
N PRO A 158 4.87 19.15 9.43
CA PRO A 158 5.83 19.63 10.43
C PRO A 158 6.34 18.52 11.36
N MET A 159 5.53 17.49 11.61
CA MET A 159 5.90 16.38 12.49
C MET A 159 6.97 15.46 11.90
N ILE A 160 7.21 15.48 10.58
CA ILE A 160 8.32 14.74 9.97
C ILE A 160 9.61 15.55 9.90
N HIS A 161 9.52 16.88 9.83
CA HIS A 161 10.67 17.77 9.63
C HIS A 161 11.14 18.49 10.90
N ASP A 162 10.22 18.92 11.77
CA ASP A 162 10.54 19.78 12.92
C ASP A 162 10.78 18.98 14.21
N LEU A 163 10.44 17.68 14.21
CA LEU A 163 10.61 16.79 15.38
C LEU A 163 12.00 16.13 15.42
N VAL A 164 12.82 16.32 14.39
CA VAL A 164 14.13 15.67 14.25
C VAL A 164 15.20 16.70 13.94
N GLU A 165 16.43 16.42 14.37
CA GLU A 165 17.58 17.30 14.10
C GLU A 165 18.07 17.17 12.65
N GLU A 166 17.90 15.98 12.06
CA GLU A 166 18.37 15.66 10.71
C GLU A 166 17.29 15.96 9.66
N THR A 167 17.69 16.57 8.55
CA THR A 167 16.79 16.78 7.41
C THR A 167 16.55 15.47 6.68
N VAL A 168 15.28 15.07 6.59
CA VAL A 168 14.85 13.91 5.80
C VAL A 168 14.42 14.40 4.42
N GLU A 169 15.11 13.98 3.36
CA GLU A 169 14.78 14.28 1.95
C GLU A 169 14.72 12.99 1.13
N ALA A 170 13.67 12.82 0.32
CA ALA A 170 13.64 11.82 -0.75
C ALA A 170 14.15 12.46 -2.05
N ARG A 171 15.02 11.75 -2.79
CA ARG A 171 15.61 12.21 -4.05
C ARG A 171 15.28 11.25 -5.19
#